data_AF-A0A9N9S7N7-F1
#
_entry.id   AF-A0A9N9S7N7-F1
#
_cell.length_a   1.000
_cell.length_b   1.000
_cell.length_c   1.000
_cell.angle_alpha   90.00
_cell.angle_beta   90.00
_cell.angle_gamma   90.00
#
_symmetry.space_group_name_H-M   'P 1'
#
loop_
_entity.id
_entity.type
_entity.pdbx_description
1 polymer ?
#
loop_
_entity_poly.entity_id
_entity_poly.type
_entity_poly.pdbx_seq_one_letter_code
_entity_poly.pdbx_strand_id
1 'polypeptide(L)'
;MKTSVLYLFLIIASASTSDNKERIPHPYDCESFMYSYNPEQVWSCAEGLHFSPTTFKCEAPAEAKCHPDYWCPTKDDPENPVYVADVVDCRSYYTCTNGTPNKSTCDFNLYWDSINHECVSQDSVTCDKRTQLNLELNNQVEVITTATKTPKLEVCNIKKDLFDGPNYLKSVCIVSAGMINDAALKKCADNNMNLFIIDDETVEAQFHDAIMALVAVNHARGTVWINGRREGQGKKWKVLNSDGTARGPLHAGVDFYSKYASGDCLKYTGQYGVYQALPGLCTEAPWPICEYHQKSENPPKLDTSACTHKRDLKLNSSYIKSICVISTAHTYEEATRQCSKFGMNLFIFRDKIDEQSFHKSCEDLLKTISGGYLWINGMRDLVTNQWNVFNGNRTIQGQLYKDIEWVNKDAIRGKTNGECLRYSGQYGPYQAIGIGCNEKSGIVCEYFDIEK
;
A
#
# COMPACT_ATOMS: atom_id res chain seq x y z
N MET A 1 70.74 18.75 -23.05
CA MET A 1 70.49 17.33 -23.41
C MET A 1 70.19 16.57 -22.12
N LYS A 2 68.91 16.35 -21.82
CA LYS A 2 68.47 15.55 -20.66
C LYS A 2 68.00 14.19 -21.20
N THR A 3 68.51 13.12 -20.64
CA THR A 3 67.93 11.77 -20.69
C THR A 3 67.86 11.25 -19.26
N SER A 4 66.64 10.96 -18.81
CA SER A 4 66.38 10.20 -17.59
C SER A 4 65.25 9.23 -17.93
N VAL A 5 65.53 7.95 -17.72
CA VAL A 5 64.62 6.84 -17.91
C VAL A 5 63.70 6.79 -16.69
N LEU A 6 62.39 6.90 -16.90
CA LEU A 6 61.38 6.62 -15.88
C LEU A 6 60.30 5.73 -16.52
N TYR A 7 60.08 4.56 -15.92
CA TYR A 7 59.06 3.60 -16.33
C TYR A 7 57.67 4.23 -16.28
N LEU A 8 56.97 4.28 -17.42
CA LEU A 8 55.59 4.72 -17.53
C LEU A 8 54.69 3.48 -17.65
N PHE A 9 53.92 3.19 -16.61
CA PHE A 9 52.76 2.31 -16.73
C PHE A 9 51.70 3.03 -17.58
N LEU A 10 51.38 2.45 -18.74
CA LEU A 10 50.24 2.84 -19.56
C LEU A 10 48.95 2.50 -18.80
N ILE A 11 48.35 3.49 -18.14
CA ILE A 11 46.92 3.48 -17.83
C ILE A 11 46.23 4.22 -18.96
N ILE A 12 45.57 3.48 -19.82
CA ILE A 12 44.56 4.00 -20.74
C ILE A 12 43.44 4.52 -19.83
N ALA A 13 43.38 5.84 -19.65
CA ALA A 13 42.17 6.47 -19.12
C ALA A 13 41.09 6.30 -20.18
N SER A 14 40.28 5.23 -20.07
CA SER A 14 38.96 5.23 -20.68
C SER A 14 38.18 6.35 -19.98
N ALA A 15 37.83 7.37 -20.76
CA ALA A 15 36.83 8.34 -20.34
C ALA A 15 35.57 7.56 -19.94
N SER A 16 35.29 7.49 -18.63
CA SER A 16 34.01 7.03 -18.13
C SER A 16 33.00 8.13 -18.45
N THR A 17 32.29 7.98 -19.57
CA THR A 17 31.11 8.79 -19.88
C THR A 17 30.01 8.41 -18.90
N SER A 18 29.85 9.22 -17.85
CA SER A 18 28.67 9.26 -17.00
C SER A 18 27.55 10.03 -17.73
N ASP A 19 26.63 9.33 -18.40
CA ASP A 19 25.26 9.80 -18.65
C ASP A 19 24.47 8.66 -19.32
N ASN A 20 23.76 7.82 -18.55
CA ASN A 20 22.78 6.89 -19.11
C ASN A 20 21.39 7.37 -18.72
N LYS A 21 20.88 8.36 -19.47
CA LYS A 21 19.50 8.84 -19.39
C LYS A 21 18.60 7.86 -20.15
N GLU A 22 18.04 6.88 -19.44
CA GLU A 22 17.22 5.85 -20.07
C GLU A 22 15.84 6.41 -20.47
N ARG A 23 15.54 6.33 -21.78
CA ARG A 23 14.27 6.76 -22.36
C ARG A 23 13.28 5.63 -22.30
N ILE A 24 12.10 5.90 -21.78
CA ILE A 24 10.98 4.95 -21.69
C ILE A 24 9.78 5.47 -22.51
N PRO A 25 8.92 4.59 -23.03
CA PRO A 25 7.75 5.01 -23.80
C PRO A 25 6.77 5.84 -22.96
N HIS A 26 6.10 6.80 -23.59
CA HIS A 26 4.99 7.49 -22.95
C HIS A 26 3.76 6.57 -22.88
N PRO A 27 3.08 6.46 -21.73
CA PRO A 27 2.02 5.48 -21.51
C PRO A 27 0.74 5.76 -22.30
N TYR A 28 0.61 6.94 -22.93
CA TYR A 28 -0.62 7.40 -23.61
C TYR A 28 -0.39 7.90 -25.04
N ASP A 29 0.86 7.98 -25.49
CA ASP A 29 1.19 8.65 -26.75
C ASP A 29 2.37 7.96 -27.44
N CYS A 30 2.08 7.30 -28.56
CA CYS A 30 3.07 6.65 -29.42
C CYS A 30 4.12 7.62 -29.95
N GLU A 31 3.78 8.91 -30.08
CA GLU A 31 4.69 9.94 -30.56
C GLU A 31 5.56 10.50 -29.43
N SER A 32 5.41 10.02 -28.20
CA SER A 32 6.13 10.57 -27.04
C SER A 32 6.89 9.52 -26.23
N PHE A 33 7.90 10.00 -25.51
CA PHE A 33 8.72 9.26 -24.59
C PHE A 33 9.04 10.11 -23.36
N MET A 34 9.53 9.45 -22.32
CA MET A 34 9.84 10.03 -21.02
C MET A 34 11.22 9.55 -20.60
N TYR A 35 11.80 10.13 -19.55
CA TYR A 35 12.96 9.54 -18.91
C TYR A 35 12.56 8.91 -17.58
N SER A 36 13.12 7.75 -17.29
CA SER A 36 12.83 6.99 -16.06
C SER A 36 13.04 7.79 -14.77
N TYR A 37 14.00 8.71 -14.74
CA TYR A 37 14.28 9.57 -13.58
C TYR A 37 13.34 10.78 -13.44
N ASN A 38 12.56 11.11 -14.47
CA ASN A 38 11.63 12.24 -14.45
C ASN A 38 10.40 11.97 -15.34
N PRO A 39 9.48 11.09 -14.90
CA PRO A 39 8.30 10.72 -15.66
C PRO A 39 7.20 11.81 -15.67
N GLU A 40 7.42 12.98 -15.06
CA GLU A 40 6.46 14.09 -15.21
C GLU A 40 6.74 14.92 -16.48
N GLN A 41 7.90 14.72 -17.10
CA GLN A 41 8.31 15.44 -18.28
C GLN A 41 8.17 14.54 -19.52
N VAL A 42 7.46 15.04 -20.52
CA VAL A 42 7.13 14.32 -21.75
C VAL A 42 7.89 14.96 -22.92
N TRP A 43 8.50 14.12 -23.76
CA TRP A 43 9.19 14.53 -24.97
C TRP A 43 8.59 13.84 -26.17
N SER A 44 8.45 14.56 -27.28
CA SER A 44 7.93 13.98 -28.52
C SER A 44 9.06 13.54 -29.46
N CYS A 45 8.80 12.48 -30.19
CA CYS A 45 9.51 12.09 -31.40
C CYS A 45 9.32 13.14 -32.50
N ALA A 46 10.18 13.09 -33.52
CA ALA A 46 9.98 13.91 -34.71
C ALA A 46 8.65 13.54 -35.40
N GLU A 47 8.06 14.51 -36.10
CA GLU A 47 6.75 14.38 -36.74
C GLU A 47 6.64 13.08 -37.57
N GLY A 48 5.61 12.27 -37.28
CA GLY A 48 5.33 11.00 -37.95
C GLY A 48 6.16 9.80 -37.50
N LEU A 49 7.00 9.94 -36.47
CA LEU A 49 7.74 8.82 -35.85
C LEU A 49 7.09 8.39 -34.54
N HIS A 50 7.16 7.08 -34.25
CA HIS A 50 6.69 6.49 -33.01
C HIS A 50 7.86 6.04 -32.14
N PHE A 51 7.75 6.18 -30.83
CA PHE A 51 8.74 5.69 -29.89
C PHE A 51 8.58 4.19 -29.66
N SER A 52 9.60 3.40 -30.03
CA SER A 52 9.57 1.95 -29.87
C SER A 52 9.75 1.53 -28.41
N PRO A 53 8.83 0.73 -27.84
CA PRO A 53 9.01 0.12 -26.52
C PRO A 53 10.07 -0.98 -26.51
N THR A 54 10.50 -1.47 -27.68
CA THR A 54 11.48 -2.56 -27.78
C THR A 54 12.90 -2.01 -27.93
N THR A 55 13.07 -1.01 -28.80
CA THR A 55 14.39 -0.45 -29.17
C THR A 55 14.71 0.85 -28.45
N PHE A 56 13.73 1.48 -27.77
CA PHE A 56 13.82 2.78 -27.09
C PHE A 56 14.28 3.92 -28.01
N LYS A 57 13.83 3.89 -29.26
CA LYS A 57 14.14 4.87 -30.31
C LYS A 57 12.86 5.33 -31.00
N CYS A 58 12.88 6.56 -31.50
CA CYS A 58 11.87 7.04 -32.44
C CYS A 58 12.12 6.40 -33.81
N GLU A 59 11.16 5.64 -34.30
CA GLU A 59 11.24 4.83 -35.52
C GLU A 59 9.96 5.03 -36.35
N ALA A 60 9.95 4.55 -37.59
CA ALA A 60 8.73 4.59 -38.39
C ALA A 60 7.62 3.77 -37.71
N PRO A 61 6.33 4.16 -37.80
CA PRO A 61 5.24 3.49 -37.08
C PRO A 61 5.18 1.96 -37.25
N ALA A 62 5.49 1.46 -38.46
CA ALA A 62 5.52 0.03 -38.76
C ALA A 62 6.72 -0.72 -38.14
N GLU A 63 7.82 -0.03 -37.85
CA GLU A 63 9.07 -0.57 -37.30
C GLU A 63 9.13 -0.45 -35.78
N ALA A 64 8.59 0.67 -35.26
CA ALA A 64 8.57 0.97 -33.84
C ALA A 64 7.87 -0.12 -33.03
N LYS A 65 7.00 -0.92 -33.67
CA LYS A 65 6.10 -1.89 -33.01
C LYS A 65 5.40 -1.24 -31.83
N CYS A 66 4.97 -0.01 -32.05
CA CYS A 66 4.02 0.72 -31.23
C CYS A 66 2.71 -0.09 -31.28
N HIS A 67 2.62 -1.15 -30.48
CA HIS A 67 1.50 -2.09 -30.49
C HIS A 67 0.34 -1.60 -29.59
N PRO A 68 -0.93 -1.80 -29.99
CA PRO A 68 -2.11 -1.45 -29.17
C PRO A 68 -2.11 -2.04 -27.75
N ASP A 69 -1.32 -3.07 -27.45
CA ASP A 69 -1.16 -3.61 -26.09
C ASP A 69 -0.42 -2.65 -25.13
N TYR A 70 0.08 -1.52 -25.65
CA TYR A 70 0.74 -0.47 -24.87
C TYR A 70 -0.11 0.80 -24.70
N TRP A 71 -1.32 0.90 -25.30
CA TRP A 71 -2.14 2.11 -25.21
C TRP A 71 -3.65 1.85 -25.21
N CYS A 72 -4.38 2.75 -24.54
CA CYS A 72 -5.83 2.69 -24.48
C CYS A 72 -6.49 3.21 -25.75
N PRO A 73 -7.34 2.42 -26.43
CA PRO A 73 -8.08 2.89 -27.59
C PRO A 73 -9.09 3.97 -27.18
N THR A 74 -9.26 4.98 -28.03
CA THR A 74 -10.22 6.08 -27.80
C THR A 74 -11.68 5.64 -27.86
N LYS A 75 -11.94 4.44 -28.37
CA LYS A 75 -13.26 3.81 -28.43
C LYS A 75 -13.19 2.41 -27.81
N ASP A 76 -14.04 2.19 -26.81
CA ASP A 76 -14.10 0.90 -26.12
C ASP A 76 -14.79 -0.17 -26.97
N ASP A 77 -14.28 -1.40 -26.86
CA ASP A 77 -14.96 -2.61 -27.30
C ASP A 77 -15.39 -3.41 -26.06
N PRO A 78 -16.70 -3.44 -25.73
CA PRO A 78 -17.21 -4.17 -24.57
C PRO A 78 -16.97 -5.69 -24.61
N GLU A 79 -16.78 -6.27 -25.80
CA GLU A 79 -16.49 -7.71 -25.96
C GLU A 79 -14.98 -8.01 -25.84
N ASN A 80 -14.12 -7.00 -26.06
CA ASN A 80 -12.66 -7.14 -26.05
C ASN A 80 -12.00 -6.00 -25.24
N PRO A 81 -12.05 -6.04 -23.90
CA PRO A 81 -11.39 -5.05 -23.06
C PRO A 81 -9.87 -5.06 -23.26
N VAL A 82 -9.28 -3.86 -23.35
CA VAL A 82 -7.83 -3.70 -23.56
C VAL A 82 -7.12 -3.55 -22.22
N TYR A 83 -6.08 -4.36 -22.04
CA TYR A 83 -5.19 -4.32 -20.89
C TYR A 83 -3.78 -3.97 -21.33
N VAL A 84 -3.16 -3.03 -20.63
CA VAL A 84 -1.83 -2.52 -20.94
C VAL A 84 -0.91 -2.75 -19.76
N ALA A 85 0.25 -3.37 -19.96
CA ALA A 85 1.20 -3.56 -18.87
C ALA A 85 1.88 -2.25 -18.45
N ASP A 86 2.15 -2.07 -17.16
CA ASP A 86 2.95 -0.94 -16.70
C ASP A 86 4.42 -1.11 -17.11
N VAL A 87 4.99 -0.05 -17.67
CA VAL A 87 6.35 -0.05 -18.25
C VAL A 87 7.46 0.05 -17.20
N VAL A 88 7.12 0.30 -15.94
CA VAL A 88 8.05 0.42 -14.81
C VAL A 88 7.80 -0.68 -13.76
N ASP A 89 6.53 -0.96 -13.46
CA ASP A 89 6.14 -1.91 -12.42
C ASP A 89 5.58 -3.21 -13.02
N CYS A 90 6.34 -4.29 -12.85
CA CYS A 90 5.97 -5.62 -13.35
C CYS A 90 4.68 -6.19 -12.74
N ARG A 91 4.21 -5.62 -11.62
CA ARG A 91 2.98 -6.03 -10.95
C ARG A 91 1.79 -5.18 -11.37
N SER A 92 2.02 -4.07 -12.08
CA SER A 92 0.96 -3.15 -12.46
C SER A 92 0.59 -3.29 -13.92
N TYR A 93 -0.67 -2.97 -14.19
CA TYR A 93 -1.26 -2.92 -15.51
C TYR A 93 -2.33 -1.82 -15.53
N TYR A 94 -2.87 -1.52 -16.70
CA TYR A 94 -3.91 -0.54 -16.90
C TYR A 94 -5.08 -1.18 -17.63
N THR A 95 -6.29 -0.89 -17.17
CA THR A 95 -7.53 -1.20 -17.88
C THR A 95 -8.01 0.03 -18.61
N CYS A 96 -8.27 -0.11 -19.90
CA CYS A 96 -8.63 1.01 -20.76
C CYS A 96 -10.14 1.26 -20.82
N THR A 97 -10.54 2.51 -20.63
CA THR A 97 -11.93 2.97 -20.79
C THR A 97 -11.96 4.35 -21.46
N ASN A 98 -12.58 4.45 -22.64
CA ASN A 98 -12.69 5.64 -23.49
C ASN A 98 -11.36 6.39 -23.67
N GLY A 99 -10.30 5.66 -24.01
CA GLY A 99 -8.95 6.21 -24.15
C GLY A 99 -8.25 6.54 -22.82
N THR A 100 -8.89 6.30 -21.68
CA THR A 100 -8.34 6.56 -20.34
C THR A 100 -7.86 5.25 -19.70
N PRO A 101 -6.57 5.12 -19.38
CA PRO A 101 -6.04 4.00 -18.61
C PRO A 101 -6.31 4.17 -17.12
N ASN A 102 -6.89 3.15 -16.50
CA ASN A 102 -7.05 3.07 -15.06
C ASN A 102 -6.04 2.06 -14.53
N LYS A 103 -5.11 2.53 -13.69
CA LYS A 103 -4.05 1.68 -13.13
C LYS A 103 -4.64 0.67 -12.16
N SER A 104 -4.17 -0.56 -12.28
CA SER A 104 -4.48 -1.70 -11.42
C SER A 104 -3.19 -2.41 -11.09
N THR A 105 -3.13 -3.05 -9.92
CA THR A 105 -1.97 -3.81 -9.47
C THR A 105 -2.41 -5.22 -9.15
N CYS A 106 -1.64 -6.20 -9.62
CA CYS A 106 -1.85 -7.61 -9.32
C CYS A 106 -1.80 -7.88 -7.82
N ASP A 107 -2.63 -8.84 -7.39
CA ASP A 107 -2.66 -9.35 -6.02
C ASP A 107 -1.28 -9.85 -5.57
N PHE A 108 -1.10 -10.02 -4.26
CA PHE A 108 0.21 -10.29 -3.66
C PHE A 108 0.94 -11.51 -4.28
N ASN A 109 2.23 -11.36 -4.58
CA ASN A 109 3.09 -12.32 -5.28
C ASN A 109 2.66 -12.72 -6.70
N LEU A 110 1.69 -12.00 -7.28
CA LEU A 110 1.35 -12.14 -8.67
C LEU A 110 1.91 -10.96 -9.47
N TYR A 111 2.25 -11.28 -10.70
CA TYR A 111 2.86 -10.39 -11.67
C TYR A 111 1.99 -10.38 -12.91
N TRP A 112 1.94 -9.23 -13.57
CA TRP A 112 1.09 -9.06 -14.73
C TRP A 112 1.71 -9.77 -15.93
N ASP A 113 1.07 -10.85 -16.38
CA ASP A 113 1.38 -11.47 -17.65
C ASP A 113 0.79 -10.63 -18.78
N SER A 114 1.64 -9.88 -19.47
CA SER A 114 1.24 -9.03 -20.59
C SER A 114 0.78 -9.80 -21.82
N ILE A 115 1.06 -11.11 -21.90
CA ILE A 115 0.67 -11.98 -23.02
C ILE A 115 -0.70 -12.59 -22.76
N ASN A 116 -0.92 -13.09 -21.54
CA ASN A 116 -2.16 -13.80 -21.17
C ASN A 116 -3.20 -12.90 -20.48
N HIS A 117 -2.83 -11.66 -20.17
CA HIS A 117 -3.66 -10.65 -19.50
C HIS A 117 -4.22 -11.12 -18.14
N GLU A 118 -3.37 -11.79 -17.37
CA GLU A 118 -3.70 -12.31 -16.04
C GLU A 118 -2.56 -12.10 -15.06
N CYS A 119 -2.91 -12.05 -13.78
CA CYS A 119 -1.94 -12.00 -12.69
C CYS A 119 -1.52 -13.43 -12.34
N VAL A 120 -0.27 -13.77 -12.60
CA VAL A 120 0.28 -15.12 -12.38
C VAL A 120 1.55 -15.07 -11.53
N SER A 121 2.03 -16.22 -11.07
CA SER A 121 3.24 -16.29 -10.24
C SER A 121 4.48 -15.75 -10.95
N GLN A 122 5.46 -15.26 -10.19
CA GLN A 122 6.69 -14.67 -10.73
C GLN A 122 7.44 -15.57 -11.73
N ASP A 123 7.45 -16.89 -11.46
CA ASP A 123 8.15 -17.87 -12.31
C ASP A 123 7.42 -18.13 -13.64
N SER A 124 6.16 -17.68 -13.74
CA SER A 124 5.30 -17.86 -14.91
C SER A 124 5.18 -16.61 -15.80
N VAL A 125 5.75 -15.48 -15.40
CA VAL A 125 5.75 -14.25 -16.21
C VAL A 125 7.09 -13.99 -16.89
N THR A 126 7.06 -13.46 -18.10
CA THR A 126 8.23 -12.80 -18.71
C THR A 126 8.07 -11.29 -18.58
N CYS A 127 8.81 -10.69 -17.65
CA CYS A 127 8.68 -9.27 -17.30
C CYS A 127 9.32 -8.30 -18.32
N ASP A 128 9.81 -8.78 -19.47
CA ASP A 128 10.60 -8.00 -20.45
C ASP A 128 11.71 -7.15 -19.76
N LYS A 129 12.04 -5.96 -20.28
CA LYS A 129 13.03 -5.06 -19.64
C LYS A 129 12.54 -4.38 -18.35
N ARG A 130 11.29 -4.60 -17.92
CA ARG A 130 10.71 -4.05 -16.67
C ARG A 130 11.38 -4.66 -15.43
N THR A 131 12.01 -5.84 -15.58
CA THR A 131 12.94 -6.40 -14.59
C THR A 131 14.33 -5.77 -14.64
N GLN A 132 14.83 -5.24 -15.75
CA GLN A 132 16.18 -4.65 -15.80
C GLN A 132 16.24 -3.25 -15.18
N LEU A 133 15.18 -2.45 -15.31
CA LEU A 133 15.08 -1.18 -14.60
C LEU A 133 14.99 -1.38 -13.07
N ASN A 134 14.33 -2.46 -12.63
CA ASN A 134 14.28 -2.85 -11.23
C ASN A 134 15.53 -3.63 -10.77
N LEU A 135 16.24 -4.37 -11.62
CA LEU A 135 17.45 -5.10 -11.24
C LEU A 135 18.69 -4.21 -11.21
N GLU A 136 18.83 -3.23 -12.10
CA GLU A 136 19.93 -2.24 -12.01
C GLU A 136 19.67 -1.19 -10.93
N LEU A 137 18.40 -0.84 -10.65
CA LEU A 137 18.04 -0.07 -9.46
C LEU A 137 18.21 -0.90 -8.18
N ASN A 138 17.91 -2.21 -8.18
CA ASN A 138 18.14 -3.08 -7.02
C ASN A 138 19.62 -3.43 -6.81
N ASN A 139 20.46 -3.46 -7.84
CA ASN A 139 21.91 -3.64 -7.67
C ASN A 139 22.64 -2.35 -7.25
N GLN A 140 22.00 -1.18 -7.40
CA GLN A 140 22.42 0.09 -6.79
C GLN A 140 21.77 0.31 -5.41
N VAL A 141 20.65 -0.35 -5.11
CA VAL A 141 19.99 -0.36 -3.79
C VAL A 141 20.62 -1.41 -2.86
N GLU A 142 21.14 -2.53 -3.34
CA GLU A 142 21.89 -3.50 -2.52
C GLU A 142 23.17 -2.91 -1.90
N VAL A 143 23.70 -1.84 -2.47
CA VAL A 143 24.93 -1.21 -1.98
C VAL A 143 24.66 -0.10 -0.95
N ILE A 144 23.43 0.43 -0.83
CA ILE A 144 23.16 1.60 0.06
C ILE A 144 21.81 1.53 0.81
N THR A 145 21.31 0.34 1.15
CA THR A 145 20.50 0.15 2.36
C THR A 145 21.31 -0.62 3.39
N THR A 146 21.95 0.10 4.31
CA THR A 146 22.34 -0.48 5.61
C THR A 146 21.05 -0.99 6.28
N ALA A 147 20.96 -2.21 6.79
CA ALA A 147 22.00 -2.96 7.49
C ALA A 147 22.09 -4.44 7.09
N THR A 148 23.29 -4.86 6.69
CA THR A 148 23.78 -6.25 6.81
C THR A 148 23.94 -6.70 8.28
N LYS A 149 23.41 -5.94 9.24
CA LYS A 149 23.51 -6.17 10.68
C LYS A 149 22.11 -6.21 11.29
N THR A 150 21.88 -7.22 12.11
CA THR A 150 20.64 -7.40 12.87
C THR A 150 20.27 -6.12 13.66
N PRO A 151 19.01 -5.66 13.63
CA PRO A 151 18.55 -4.51 14.41
C PRO A 151 18.77 -4.75 15.90
N LYS A 152 19.31 -3.75 16.60
CA LYS A 152 19.59 -3.83 18.05
C LYS A 152 18.33 -3.47 18.83
N LEU A 153 17.46 -4.44 19.04
CA LEU A 153 16.11 -4.24 19.61
C LEU A 153 16.08 -3.93 21.12
N GLU A 154 17.22 -3.96 21.81
CA GLU A 154 17.35 -3.62 23.23
C GLU A 154 17.04 -2.14 23.51
N VAL A 155 17.23 -1.29 22.49
CA VAL A 155 16.95 0.16 22.58
C VAL A 155 15.46 0.47 22.49
N CYS A 156 14.65 -0.48 22.03
CA CYS A 156 13.23 -0.30 21.79
C CYS A 156 12.45 -0.49 23.08
N ASN A 157 11.84 0.57 23.59
CA ASN A 157 10.90 0.48 24.71
C ASN A 157 9.63 -0.25 24.30
N ILE A 158 9.18 -0.01 23.05
CA ILE A 158 8.00 -0.63 22.48
C ILE A 158 8.35 -1.14 21.08
N LYS A 159 7.90 -2.35 20.77
CA LYS A 159 8.05 -3.00 19.47
C LYS A 159 6.66 -3.33 18.94
N LYS A 160 6.41 -3.05 17.68
CA LYS A 160 5.13 -3.37 17.06
C LYS A 160 5.32 -3.66 15.58
N ASP A 161 4.88 -4.83 15.16
CA ASP A 161 4.83 -5.17 13.74
C ASP A 161 3.55 -4.57 13.13
N LEU A 162 3.69 -3.95 11.96
CA LEU A 162 2.60 -3.45 11.14
C LEU A 162 2.24 -4.51 10.11
N PHE A 163 0.95 -4.75 9.92
CA PHE A 163 0.45 -5.75 9.00
C PHE A 163 -0.70 -5.20 8.16
N ASP A 164 -0.76 -5.59 6.90
CA ASP A 164 -1.98 -5.52 6.10
C ASP A 164 -2.58 -6.93 6.01
N GLY A 165 -3.52 -7.23 6.90
CA GLY A 165 -3.98 -8.61 7.11
C GLY A 165 -2.85 -9.55 7.52
N PRO A 166 -2.53 -10.61 6.73
CA PRO A 166 -1.42 -11.51 7.04
C PRO A 166 -0.06 -10.95 6.59
N ASN A 167 -0.03 -9.88 5.79
CA ASN A 167 1.18 -9.40 5.14
C ASN A 167 1.95 -8.48 6.09
N TYR A 168 3.19 -8.87 6.40
CA TYR A 168 4.10 -8.03 7.18
C TYR A 168 4.53 -6.82 6.35
N LEU A 169 4.31 -5.62 6.86
CA LEU A 169 4.74 -4.39 6.22
C LEU A 169 6.13 -3.99 6.72
N LYS A 170 6.21 -3.62 7.99
CA LYS A 170 7.44 -3.19 8.67
C LYS A 170 7.25 -3.26 10.17
N SER A 171 8.35 -3.25 10.91
CA SER A 171 8.34 -3.22 12.37
C SER A 171 8.69 -1.83 12.88
N VAL A 172 8.00 -1.45 13.93
CA VAL A 172 8.10 -0.17 14.62
C VAL A 172 8.84 -0.37 15.92
N CYS A 173 9.90 0.41 16.13
CA CYS A 173 10.65 0.51 17.37
C CYS A 173 10.47 1.92 17.95
N ILE A 174 9.77 2.05 19.07
CA ILE A 174 9.64 3.33 19.77
C ILE A 174 10.73 3.41 20.83
N VAL A 175 11.54 4.47 20.76
CA VAL A 175 12.55 4.78 21.77
C VAL A 175 11.99 5.88 22.67
N SER A 176 11.70 5.57 23.93
CA SER A 176 11.08 6.47 24.91
C SER A 176 12.08 7.47 25.51
N ALA A 177 12.83 8.15 24.64
CA ALA A 177 13.79 9.19 25.01
C ALA A 177 13.63 10.38 24.05
N GLY A 178 13.28 11.55 24.59
CA GLY A 178 13.13 12.76 23.81
C GLY A 178 14.48 13.26 23.30
N MET A 179 14.56 13.57 22.00
CA MET A 179 15.78 14.10 21.38
C MET A 179 15.47 14.91 20.12
N ILE A 180 16.43 15.76 19.72
CA ILE A 180 16.31 16.52 18.47
C ILE A 180 16.32 15.62 17.23
N ASN A 181 15.78 16.11 16.11
CA ASN A 181 15.56 15.29 14.92
C ASN A 181 16.86 14.66 14.34
N ASP A 182 17.98 15.38 14.32
CA ASP A 182 19.26 14.81 13.87
C ASP A 182 19.78 13.71 14.82
N ALA A 183 19.57 13.89 16.13
CA ALA A 183 19.90 12.87 17.12
C ALA A 183 19.00 11.63 16.97
N ALA A 184 17.73 11.82 16.60
CA ALA A 184 16.79 10.74 16.29
C ALA A 184 17.24 9.90 15.08
N LEU A 185 17.60 10.55 13.96
CA LEU A 185 18.16 9.88 12.78
C LEU A 185 19.38 9.03 13.15
N LYS A 186 20.33 9.64 13.86
CA LYS A 186 21.54 8.96 14.31
C LYS A 186 21.24 7.81 15.27
N LYS A 187 20.28 8.00 16.19
CA LYS A 187 19.90 6.98 17.18
C LYS A 187 19.34 5.72 16.52
N CYS A 188 18.48 5.86 15.51
CA CYS A 188 18.00 4.72 14.74
C CYS A 188 19.16 4.05 13.99
N ALA A 189 19.99 4.85 13.30
CA ALA A 189 21.13 4.37 12.52
C ALA A 189 22.15 3.57 13.35
N ASP A 190 22.55 4.07 14.52
CA ASP A 190 23.50 3.40 15.44
C ASP A 190 23.00 2.02 15.91
N ASN A 191 21.69 1.78 15.80
CA ASN A 191 21.00 0.55 16.16
C ASN A 191 20.57 -0.28 14.95
N ASN A 192 21.13 -0.01 13.77
CA ASN A 192 20.85 -0.72 12.51
C ASN A 192 19.36 -0.62 12.09
N MET A 193 18.75 0.54 12.31
CA MET A 193 17.37 0.86 11.94
C MET A 193 17.32 2.20 11.22
N ASN A 194 16.21 2.51 10.57
CA ASN A 194 15.97 3.83 9.96
C ASN A 194 14.95 4.61 10.79
N LEU A 195 14.95 5.94 10.70
CA LEU A 195 13.81 6.70 11.21
C LEU A 195 12.58 6.34 10.36
N PHE A 196 11.42 6.12 10.98
CA PHE A 196 10.24 5.52 10.35
C PHE A 196 9.76 6.30 9.12
N ILE A 197 9.57 5.60 8.00
CA ILE A 197 9.14 6.17 6.73
C ILE A 197 7.70 5.76 6.46
N ILE A 198 6.86 6.74 6.13
CA ILE A 198 5.54 6.50 5.53
C ILE A 198 5.73 6.55 4.02
N ASP A 199 5.72 5.37 3.42
CA ASP A 199 5.97 5.10 2.00
C ASP A 199 4.68 4.88 1.20
N ASP A 200 3.57 4.48 1.85
CA ASP A 200 2.25 4.36 1.25
C ASP A 200 1.09 4.55 2.27
N GLU A 201 -0.14 4.66 1.77
CA GLU A 201 -1.36 4.91 2.56
C GLU A 201 -1.71 3.75 3.53
N THR A 202 -1.35 2.51 3.19
CA THR A 202 -1.57 1.33 4.04
C THR A 202 -0.62 1.33 5.23
N VAL A 203 0.66 1.65 4.99
CA VAL A 203 1.65 1.83 6.07
C VAL A 203 1.25 2.97 6.98
N GLU A 204 0.80 4.09 6.43
CA GLU A 204 0.29 5.22 7.22
C GLU A 204 -0.85 4.80 8.14
N ALA A 205 -1.81 4.03 7.61
CA ALA A 205 -2.97 3.60 8.37
C ALA A 205 -2.62 2.63 9.51
N GLN A 206 -1.82 1.61 9.21
CA GLN A 206 -1.37 0.64 10.23
C GLN A 206 -0.51 1.30 11.29
N PHE A 207 0.34 2.24 10.88
CA PHE A 207 1.14 3.05 11.78
C PHE A 207 0.26 3.90 12.70
N HIS A 208 -0.76 4.56 12.16
CA HIS A 208 -1.71 5.36 12.93
C HIS A 208 -2.36 4.53 14.05
N ASP A 209 -2.91 3.36 13.74
CA ASP A 209 -3.53 2.46 14.72
C ASP A 209 -2.54 1.99 15.79
N ALA A 210 -1.34 1.60 15.37
CA ALA A 210 -0.28 1.18 16.27
C ALA A 210 0.10 2.30 17.26
N ILE A 211 0.30 3.51 16.77
CA ILE A 211 0.76 4.65 17.57
C ILE A 211 -0.37 5.21 18.45
N MET A 212 -1.61 5.23 17.98
CA MET A 212 -2.80 5.55 18.78
C MET A 212 -2.90 4.67 20.02
N ALA A 213 -2.81 3.35 19.85
CA ALA A 213 -2.92 2.39 20.95
C ALA A 213 -1.78 2.50 21.98
N LEU A 214 -0.57 2.90 21.52
CA LEU A 214 0.66 2.84 22.34
C LEU A 214 1.04 4.18 22.98
N VAL A 215 0.86 5.29 22.26
CA VAL A 215 1.33 6.61 22.65
C VAL A 215 0.24 7.42 23.36
N ALA A 216 -1.04 7.24 23.02
CA ALA A 216 -2.17 7.93 23.71
C ALA A 216 -2.28 7.54 25.20
N VAL A 217 -1.86 6.31 25.54
CA VAL A 217 -1.92 5.79 26.91
C VAL A 217 -0.75 6.29 27.78
N ASN A 218 0.41 6.58 27.17
CA ASN A 218 1.65 6.88 27.90
C ASN A 218 2.13 8.33 27.79
N HIS A 219 1.59 9.15 26.88
CA HIS A 219 2.06 10.52 26.66
C HIS A 219 0.91 11.47 26.28
N ALA A 220 0.48 12.34 27.20
CA ALA A 220 -0.72 13.19 27.08
C ALA A 220 -0.74 14.22 25.93
N ARG A 221 0.31 14.28 25.09
CA ARG A 221 0.37 15.09 23.85
C ARG A 221 0.93 14.33 22.63
N GLY A 222 1.08 13.00 22.76
CA GLY A 222 1.53 12.01 21.77
C GLY A 222 2.23 12.51 20.51
N THR A 223 3.43 13.07 20.64
CA THR A 223 4.22 13.57 19.51
C THR A 223 5.50 12.76 19.37
N VAL A 224 5.81 12.33 18.15
CA VAL A 224 6.93 11.44 17.82
C VAL A 224 7.63 11.90 16.54
N TRP A 225 8.92 11.62 16.42
CA TRP A 225 9.65 11.84 15.16
C TRP A 225 9.38 10.70 14.17
N ILE A 226 9.10 11.10 12.93
CA ILE A 226 9.10 10.25 11.73
C ILE A 226 10.04 10.88 10.69
N ASN A 227 10.37 10.14 9.64
CA ASN A 227 11.30 10.59 8.63
C ASN A 227 10.66 11.62 7.70
N GLY A 228 11.37 12.74 7.51
CA GLY A 228 10.93 13.82 6.62
C GLY A 228 11.63 15.13 6.95
N ARG A 229 12.25 15.74 5.94
CA ARG A 229 12.86 17.07 6.04
C ARG A 229 12.49 17.95 4.85
N ARG A 230 12.27 19.23 5.12
CA ARG A 230 12.11 20.25 4.07
C ARG A 230 13.46 20.78 3.65
N GLU A 231 13.71 20.82 2.35
CA GLU A 231 14.93 21.40 1.79
C GLU A 231 14.64 22.33 0.60
N GLY A 232 15.50 23.36 0.44
CA GLY A 232 15.58 24.20 -0.75
C GLY A 232 14.58 25.35 -0.85
N GLN A 233 14.80 26.20 -1.86
CA GLN A 233 13.92 27.31 -2.25
C GLN A 233 12.62 26.76 -2.87
N GLY A 234 11.72 26.28 -2.02
CA GLY A 234 10.47 25.62 -2.43
C GLY A 234 9.81 24.78 -1.34
N LYS A 235 10.50 24.50 -0.22
CA LYS A 235 9.96 23.76 0.95
C LYS A 235 9.38 22.38 0.59
N LYS A 236 9.99 21.68 -0.37
CA LYS A 236 9.60 20.30 -0.72
C LYS A 236 10.08 19.32 0.34
N TRP A 237 9.25 18.33 0.65
CA TRP A 237 9.57 17.28 1.62
C TRP A 237 10.40 16.17 0.98
N LYS A 238 11.40 15.70 1.71
CA LYS A 238 12.25 14.58 1.33
C LYS A 238 12.43 13.60 2.48
N VAL A 239 12.59 12.34 2.12
CA VAL A 239 13.06 11.28 3.02
C VAL A 239 14.56 11.42 3.20
N LEU A 240 15.05 11.16 4.40
CA LEU A 240 16.46 11.19 4.75
C LEU A 240 17.06 9.78 4.90
N ASN A 241 18.32 9.65 4.50
CA ASN A 241 19.21 8.54 4.82
C ASN A 241 19.65 8.61 6.29
N SER A 242 20.29 7.54 6.77
CA SER A 242 20.82 7.42 8.13
C SER A 242 21.92 8.44 8.46
N ASP A 243 22.62 8.97 7.46
CA ASP A 243 23.62 10.04 7.57
C ASP A 243 23.02 11.46 7.47
N GLY A 244 21.69 11.56 7.32
CA GLY A 244 20.98 12.83 7.18
C GLY A 244 20.97 13.41 5.76
N THR A 245 21.54 12.71 4.76
CA THR A 245 21.43 13.13 3.36
C THR A 245 20.05 12.81 2.79
N ALA A 246 19.60 13.62 1.84
CA ALA A 246 18.30 13.40 1.19
C ALA A 246 18.33 12.18 0.25
N ARG A 247 17.34 11.30 0.41
CA ARG A 247 17.17 10.05 -0.36
C ARG A 247 16.21 10.19 -1.54
N GLY A 248 15.13 10.98 -1.39
CA GLY A 248 14.07 11.11 -2.39
C GLY A 248 12.86 11.90 -1.90
N PRO A 249 11.82 12.12 -2.72
CA PRO A 249 10.61 12.81 -2.29
C PRO A 249 9.86 12.01 -1.22
N LEU A 250 9.14 12.70 -0.34
CA LEU A 250 8.19 12.05 0.57
C LEU A 250 6.94 11.61 -0.23
N HIS A 251 6.33 10.48 0.15
CA HIS A 251 5.09 9.97 -0.44
C HIS A 251 3.99 11.05 -0.50
N ALA A 252 3.29 11.13 -1.65
CA ALA A 252 2.34 12.20 -1.96
C ALA A 252 1.03 12.12 -1.17
N GLY A 253 0.68 10.93 -0.62
CA GLY A 253 -0.53 10.71 0.16
C GLY A 253 -0.46 11.12 1.63
N VAL A 254 0.69 11.59 2.12
CA VAL A 254 0.82 12.08 3.51
C VAL A 254 0.10 13.43 3.63
N ASP A 255 -1.09 13.43 4.23
CA ASP A 255 -1.98 14.59 4.29
C ASP A 255 -1.49 15.63 5.32
N PHE A 256 -0.81 16.69 4.85
CA PHE A 256 -0.22 17.71 5.73
C PHE A 256 -1.24 18.75 6.16
N TYR A 257 -1.93 18.52 7.27
CA TYR A 257 -2.85 19.52 7.80
C TYR A 257 -2.09 20.61 8.56
N SER A 258 -1.65 21.69 7.89
CA SER A 258 -1.63 23.04 8.47
C SER A 258 -0.91 24.08 7.60
N LYS A 259 -1.64 25.13 7.23
CA LYS A 259 -1.13 26.40 6.69
C LYS A 259 -0.31 27.22 7.72
N TYR A 260 -0.22 26.75 8.97
CA TYR A 260 0.28 27.46 10.15
C TYR A 260 1.40 26.73 10.91
N ALA A 261 1.76 25.51 10.54
CA ALA A 261 2.84 24.77 11.17
C ALA A 261 4.19 25.17 10.56
N SER A 262 5.04 25.80 11.38
CA SER A 262 6.40 26.21 11.01
C SER A 262 7.40 25.14 11.42
N GLY A 263 8.31 24.80 10.52
CA GLY A 263 9.36 23.83 10.81
C GLY A 263 9.79 23.05 9.57
N ASP A 264 11.00 22.50 9.65
CA ASP A 264 11.65 21.79 8.55
C ASP A 264 11.77 20.29 8.82
N CYS A 265 11.33 19.80 9.98
CA CYS A 265 11.37 18.39 10.34
C CYS A 265 9.96 17.83 10.56
N LEU A 266 9.73 16.59 10.12
CA LEU A 266 8.41 15.96 10.17
C LEU A 266 8.19 15.21 11.48
N LYS A 267 7.08 15.51 12.16
CA LYS A 267 6.65 14.80 13.37
C LYS A 267 5.23 14.29 13.20
N TYR A 268 4.89 13.22 13.88
CA TYR A 268 3.53 12.70 13.96
C TYR A 268 2.94 13.08 15.32
N THR A 269 1.78 13.74 15.36
CA THR A 269 1.24 14.26 16.63
C THR A 269 -0.26 14.08 16.79
N GLY A 270 -0.69 13.72 18.00
CA GLY A 270 -2.09 13.64 18.43
C GLY A 270 -2.62 14.87 19.18
N GLN A 271 -1.94 16.03 19.16
CA GLN A 271 -2.23 17.19 20.02
C GLN A 271 -3.64 17.81 19.85
N TYR A 272 -4.43 17.36 18.88
CA TYR A 272 -5.81 17.83 18.63
C TYR A 272 -6.86 16.71 18.55
N GLY A 273 -6.56 15.51 19.03
CA GLY A 273 -7.46 14.34 18.90
C GLY A 273 -7.47 13.71 17.50
N VAL A 274 -6.69 14.26 16.57
CA VAL A 274 -6.40 13.71 15.24
C VAL A 274 -4.90 13.52 15.15
N TYR A 275 -4.44 12.30 14.89
CA TYR A 275 -3.02 12.04 14.68
C TYR A 275 -2.66 12.26 13.22
N GLN A 276 -1.63 13.05 12.98
CA GLN A 276 -1.25 13.48 11.64
C GLN A 276 0.23 13.89 11.56
N ALA A 277 0.77 13.88 10.35
CA ALA A 277 2.12 14.35 10.07
C ALA A 277 2.15 15.89 9.98
N LEU A 278 2.93 16.54 10.84
CA LEU A 278 3.06 18.00 10.91
C LEU A 278 4.52 18.46 10.78
N PRO A 279 4.76 19.64 10.18
CA PRO A 279 6.02 20.35 10.34
C PRO A 279 6.28 20.73 11.81
N GLY A 280 7.50 20.50 12.28
CA GLY A 280 7.98 20.92 13.59
C GLY A 280 9.41 21.47 13.53
N LEU A 281 9.81 22.19 14.57
CA LEU A 281 11.19 22.68 14.67
C LEU A 281 12.10 21.49 14.91
N CYS A 282 13.18 21.35 14.14
CA CYS A 282 14.12 20.23 14.26
C CYS A 282 14.79 20.14 15.64
N THR A 283 14.73 21.21 16.43
CA THR A 283 15.22 21.33 17.80
C THR A 283 14.22 20.88 18.87
N GLU A 284 12.99 20.52 18.51
CA GLU A 284 12.05 19.89 19.43
C GLU A 284 12.60 18.52 19.90
N ALA A 285 12.12 18.02 21.04
CA ALA A 285 12.61 16.77 21.61
C ALA A 285 11.54 15.67 21.80
N PRO A 286 10.71 15.33 20.79
CA PRO A 286 9.84 14.15 20.85
C PRO A 286 10.63 12.84 20.77
N TRP A 287 9.94 11.73 21.03
CA TRP A 287 10.51 10.38 20.96
C TRP A 287 10.70 9.95 19.51
N PRO A 288 11.83 9.33 19.13
CA PRO A 288 11.98 8.81 17.80
C PRO A 288 11.31 7.46 17.63
N ILE A 289 10.73 7.27 16.45
CA ILE A 289 10.26 5.99 15.99
C ILE A 289 11.17 5.51 14.88
N CYS A 290 11.79 4.36 15.10
CA CYS A 290 12.60 3.70 14.10
C CYS A 290 11.80 2.60 13.40
N GLU A 291 12.05 2.39 12.11
CA GLU A 291 11.60 1.23 11.34
C GLU A 291 12.73 0.21 11.15
N TYR A 292 12.34 -1.06 11.06
CA TYR A 292 13.23 -2.15 10.66
C TYR A 292 12.46 -3.26 9.94
N HIS A 293 13.16 -4.01 9.10
CA HIS A 293 12.61 -5.13 8.34
C HIS A 293 13.05 -6.46 8.96
N GLN A 294 12.52 -6.76 10.14
CA GLN A 294 12.63 -8.07 10.76
C GLN A 294 11.29 -8.40 11.41
N LYS A 295 10.64 -9.44 10.89
CA LYS A 295 9.41 -9.99 11.48
C LYS A 295 9.72 -10.41 12.92
N SER A 296 8.89 -10.01 13.88
CA SER A 296 9.04 -10.46 15.26
C SER A 296 9.12 -11.98 15.31
N GLU A 297 9.97 -12.54 16.17
CA GLU A 297 9.99 -13.97 16.45
C GLU A 297 8.67 -14.46 17.09
N ASN A 298 7.86 -13.53 17.59
CA ASN A 298 6.51 -13.74 18.09
C ASN A 298 5.52 -12.79 17.37
N PRO A 299 5.09 -13.08 16.13
CA PRO A 299 3.98 -12.35 15.52
C PRO A 299 2.70 -12.56 16.35
N PRO A 300 1.67 -11.69 16.26
CA PRO A 300 0.35 -12.06 16.76
C PRO A 300 -0.03 -13.35 16.05
N LYS A 301 -0.01 -14.48 16.78
CA LYS A 301 -0.42 -15.75 16.22
C LYS A 301 -1.88 -15.60 15.85
N LEU A 302 -2.21 -16.01 14.63
CA LEU A 302 -3.59 -16.26 14.23
C LEU A 302 -4.23 -17.10 15.35
N ASP A 303 -5.14 -16.48 16.09
CA ASP A 303 -5.75 -17.09 17.26
C ASP A 303 -7.25 -17.20 17.01
N THR A 304 -7.64 -18.38 16.56
CA THR A 304 -9.02 -18.69 16.24
C THR A 304 -9.79 -19.24 17.45
N SER A 305 -9.25 -19.13 18.66
CA SER A 305 -9.94 -19.58 19.89
C SER A 305 -11.20 -18.77 20.20
N ALA A 306 -11.24 -17.50 19.77
CA ALA A 306 -12.41 -16.64 19.92
C ALA A 306 -13.53 -16.92 18.90
N CYS A 307 -13.27 -17.74 17.88
CA CYS A 307 -14.25 -18.06 16.86
C CYS A 307 -15.34 -18.97 17.45
N THR A 308 -16.58 -18.49 17.46
CA THR A 308 -17.74 -19.33 17.74
C THR A 308 -17.90 -20.36 16.61
N HIS A 309 -17.65 -19.95 15.36
CA HIS A 309 -17.64 -20.84 14.21
C HIS A 309 -16.46 -20.51 13.30
N LYS A 310 -15.88 -21.55 12.70
CA LYS A 310 -14.87 -21.44 11.65
C LYS A 310 -15.45 -22.04 10.37
N ARG A 311 -15.20 -21.40 9.23
CA ARG A 311 -15.63 -21.90 7.91
C ARG A 311 -14.54 -21.62 6.89
N ASP A 312 -14.34 -22.56 5.99
CA ASP A 312 -13.56 -22.33 4.79
C ASP A 312 -14.53 -21.91 3.69
N LEU A 313 -14.27 -20.76 3.06
CA LEU A 313 -14.99 -20.36 1.87
C LEU A 313 -14.43 -21.10 0.68
N LYS A 314 -15.30 -21.84 -0.02
CA LYS A 314 -14.94 -22.63 -1.20
C LYS A 314 -15.90 -22.35 -2.34
N LEU A 315 -15.38 -22.21 -3.55
CA LEU A 315 -16.17 -22.22 -4.78
C LEU A 315 -15.69 -23.37 -5.66
N ASN A 316 -16.63 -24.20 -6.13
CA ASN A 316 -16.32 -25.40 -6.93
C ASN A 316 -15.26 -26.33 -6.30
N SER A 317 -15.20 -26.37 -4.97
CA SER A 317 -14.23 -27.11 -4.15
C SER A 317 -12.83 -26.50 -4.06
N SER A 318 -12.56 -25.40 -4.77
CA SER A 318 -11.33 -24.61 -4.61
C SER A 318 -11.43 -23.75 -3.35
N TYR A 319 -10.36 -23.74 -2.56
CA TYR A 319 -10.23 -22.89 -1.39
C TYR A 319 -10.06 -21.42 -1.80
N ILE A 320 -10.74 -20.52 -1.10
CA ILE A 320 -10.63 -19.07 -1.31
C ILE A 320 -9.98 -18.43 -0.09
N LYS A 321 -10.64 -18.55 1.08
CA LYS A 321 -10.15 -18.03 2.36
C LYS A 321 -10.87 -18.70 3.52
N SER A 322 -10.38 -18.47 4.73
CA SER A 322 -11.04 -18.92 5.95
C SER A 322 -11.72 -17.73 6.64
N ILE A 323 -12.83 -18.01 7.32
CA ILE A 323 -13.54 -17.03 8.12
C ILE A 323 -13.73 -17.53 9.55
N CYS A 324 -13.76 -16.58 10.45
CA CYS A 324 -14.03 -16.73 11.87
C CYS A 324 -15.28 -15.92 12.21
N VAL A 325 -16.33 -16.58 12.67
CA VAL A 325 -17.54 -15.92 13.15
C VAL A 325 -17.51 -15.86 14.67
N ILE A 326 -17.66 -14.64 15.19
CA ILE A 326 -17.74 -14.35 16.62
C ILE A 326 -19.18 -13.92 16.92
N SER A 327 -19.94 -14.78 17.60
CA SER A 327 -21.39 -14.57 17.79
C SER A 327 -21.74 -13.55 18.88
N THR A 328 -20.79 -13.17 19.74
CA THR A 328 -21.00 -12.12 20.74
C THR A 328 -21.23 -10.77 20.07
N ALA A 329 -22.25 -10.05 20.52
CA ALA A 329 -22.69 -8.82 19.88
C ALA A 329 -21.77 -7.63 20.24
N HIS A 330 -21.29 -6.94 19.21
CA HIS A 330 -20.35 -5.81 19.30
C HIS A 330 -20.83 -4.63 18.45
N THR A 331 -20.39 -3.40 18.75
CA THR A 331 -20.50 -2.28 17.80
C THR A 331 -19.58 -2.50 16.60
N TYR A 332 -19.73 -1.70 15.55
CA TYR A 332 -18.85 -1.81 14.38
C TYR A 332 -17.38 -1.56 14.73
N GLU A 333 -17.08 -0.54 15.54
CA GLU A 333 -15.69 -0.25 15.92
C GLU A 333 -15.11 -1.35 16.82
N GLU A 334 -15.93 -1.91 17.69
CA GLU A 334 -15.53 -3.05 18.52
C GLU A 334 -15.25 -4.29 17.64
N ALA A 335 -16.05 -4.51 16.60
CA ALA A 335 -15.90 -5.62 15.67
C ALA A 335 -14.54 -5.60 14.97
N THR A 336 -14.17 -4.46 14.39
CA THR A 336 -12.86 -4.26 13.75
C THR A 336 -11.72 -4.56 14.71
N ARG A 337 -11.78 -4.02 15.95
CA ARG A 337 -10.74 -4.26 16.97
C ARG A 337 -10.64 -5.72 17.38
N GLN A 338 -11.76 -6.43 17.49
CA GLN A 338 -11.75 -7.85 17.84
C GLN A 338 -11.06 -8.70 16.78
N CYS A 339 -11.36 -8.50 15.49
CA CYS A 339 -10.68 -9.24 14.43
C CYS A 339 -9.17 -9.00 14.47
N SER A 340 -8.75 -7.72 14.54
CA SER A 340 -7.33 -7.36 14.56
C SER A 340 -6.59 -7.89 15.78
N LYS A 341 -7.26 -7.96 16.95
CA LYS A 341 -6.70 -8.54 18.18
C LYS A 341 -6.25 -9.99 18.00
N PHE A 342 -6.93 -10.75 17.15
CA PHE A 342 -6.66 -12.17 16.90
C PHE A 342 -5.89 -12.43 15.60
N GLY A 343 -5.31 -11.40 14.99
CA GLY A 343 -4.55 -11.50 13.74
C GLY A 343 -5.43 -11.75 12.51
N MET A 344 -6.67 -11.28 12.53
CA MET A 344 -7.65 -11.39 11.45
C MET A 344 -8.13 -10.01 11.01
N ASN A 345 -8.80 -9.91 9.86
CA ASN A 345 -9.44 -8.68 9.40
C ASN A 345 -10.96 -8.78 9.48
N LEU A 346 -11.67 -7.66 9.57
CA LEU A 346 -13.11 -7.67 9.33
C LEU A 346 -13.35 -8.10 7.88
N PHE A 347 -14.24 -9.07 7.67
CA PHE A 347 -14.42 -9.73 6.38
C PHE A 347 -14.92 -8.77 5.29
N ILE A 348 -14.33 -8.87 4.08
CA ILE A 348 -14.65 -8.01 2.94
C ILE A 348 -15.19 -8.87 1.79
N PHE A 349 -16.34 -8.50 1.23
CA PHE A 349 -16.78 -8.99 -0.08
C PHE A 349 -16.03 -8.22 -1.18
N ARG A 350 -15.11 -8.88 -1.87
CA ARG A 350 -14.33 -8.26 -2.97
C ARG A 350 -15.02 -8.39 -4.32
N ASP A 351 -15.72 -9.50 -4.52
CA ASP A 351 -16.38 -9.84 -5.77
C ASP A 351 -17.56 -10.80 -5.56
N LYS A 352 -18.13 -11.25 -6.67
CA LYS A 352 -19.24 -12.22 -6.69
C LYS A 352 -18.83 -13.60 -6.19
N ILE A 353 -17.56 -13.98 -6.29
CA ILE A 353 -17.03 -15.28 -5.87
C ILE A 353 -16.99 -15.33 -4.33
N ASP A 354 -16.53 -14.26 -3.69
CA ASP A 354 -16.60 -14.09 -2.23
C ASP A 354 -18.04 -14.17 -1.75
N GLU A 355 -18.97 -13.47 -2.40
CA GLU A 355 -20.40 -13.48 -2.02
C GLU A 355 -21.02 -14.88 -2.13
N GLN A 356 -20.85 -15.55 -3.29
CA GLN A 356 -21.40 -16.89 -3.52
C GLN A 356 -20.78 -17.95 -2.60
N SER A 357 -19.46 -17.90 -2.40
CA SER A 357 -18.77 -18.85 -1.52
C SER A 357 -19.14 -18.65 -0.06
N PHE A 358 -19.34 -17.40 0.38
CA PHE A 358 -19.85 -17.08 1.71
C PHE A 358 -21.26 -17.62 1.92
N HIS A 359 -22.20 -17.37 1.00
CA HIS A 359 -23.57 -17.89 1.09
C HIS A 359 -23.58 -19.41 1.21
N LYS A 360 -22.85 -20.08 0.32
CA LYS A 360 -22.79 -21.54 0.28
C LYS A 360 -22.17 -22.13 1.55
N SER A 361 -21.13 -21.49 2.08
CA SER A 361 -20.36 -22.03 3.21
C SER A 361 -20.94 -21.66 4.58
N CYS A 362 -21.83 -20.65 4.63
CA CYS A 362 -22.41 -20.13 5.86
C CYS A 362 -23.94 -20.25 5.93
N GLU A 363 -24.56 -20.97 4.99
CA GLU A 363 -26.02 -21.09 4.87
C GLU A 363 -26.68 -21.62 6.16
N ASP A 364 -26.05 -22.61 6.78
CA ASP A 364 -26.47 -23.21 8.06
C ASP A 364 -26.27 -22.26 9.23
N LEU A 365 -25.11 -21.59 9.25
CA LEU A 365 -24.70 -20.70 10.32
C LEU A 365 -25.61 -19.47 10.43
N LEU A 366 -25.91 -18.84 9.30
CA LEU A 366 -26.73 -17.61 9.25
C LEU A 366 -28.18 -17.84 9.70
N LYS A 367 -28.70 -19.06 9.55
CA LYS A 367 -30.03 -19.45 10.05
C LYS A 367 -30.09 -19.61 11.58
N THR A 368 -28.94 -19.78 12.23
CA THR A 368 -28.85 -20.08 13.68
C THR A 368 -28.42 -18.88 14.53
N ILE A 369 -27.89 -17.82 13.92
CA ILE A 369 -27.49 -16.60 14.63
C ILE A 369 -28.75 -15.86 15.12
N SER A 370 -28.92 -15.81 16.44
CA SER A 370 -30.01 -15.05 17.08
C SER A 370 -29.90 -13.57 16.72
N GLY A 371 -30.90 -13.05 16.00
CA GLY A 371 -30.91 -11.69 15.45
C GLY A 371 -30.36 -11.58 14.03
N GLY A 372 -29.69 -12.61 13.48
CA GLY A 372 -29.45 -12.76 12.04
C GLY A 372 -28.59 -11.70 11.35
N TYR A 373 -27.71 -10.99 12.08
CA TYR A 373 -26.82 -9.97 11.51
C TYR A 373 -25.36 -10.17 11.90
N LEU A 374 -24.49 -9.98 10.91
CA LEU A 374 -23.04 -10.01 11.08
C LEU A 374 -22.41 -8.74 10.52
N TRP A 375 -21.53 -8.11 11.30
CA TRP A 375 -20.67 -7.05 10.81
C TRP A 375 -19.71 -7.61 9.77
N ILE A 376 -19.69 -6.92 8.63
CA ILE A 376 -18.74 -7.09 7.55
C ILE A 376 -18.12 -5.72 7.29
N ASN A 377 -17.02 -5.70 6.56
CA ASN A 377 -16.34 -4.47 6.26
C ASN A 377 -17.12 -3.66 5.22
N GLY A 378 -17.47 -2.45 5.60
CA GLY A 378 -18.11 -1.49 4.72
C GLY A 378 -18.63 -0.31 5.53
N MET A 379 -18.27 0.91 5.13
CA MET A 379 -18.89 2.11 5.67
C MET A 379 -19.29 3.05 4.55
N ARG A 380 -20.14 4.01 4.88
CA ARG A 380 -20.55 5.05 3.96
C ARG A 380 -19.73 6.31 4.23
N ASP A 381 -19.02 6.78 3.22
CA ASP A 381 -18.44 8.13 3.26
C ASP A 381 -19.58 9.14 3.24
N LEU A 382 -19.66 9.98 4.27
CA LEU A 382 -20.72 10.97 4.42
C LEU A 382 -20.59 12.15 3.46
N VAL A 383 -19.41 12.37 2.87
CA VAL A 383 -19.15 13.45 1.91
C VAL A 383 -19.58 13.02 0.51
N THR A 384 -19.06 11.88 0.05
CA THR A 384 -19.35 11.38 -1.31
C THR A 384 -20.63 10.55 -1.38
N ASN A 385 -21.15 10.12 -0.22
CA ASN A 385 -22.29 9.20 -0.10
C ASN A 385 -22.04 7.86 -0.80
N GLN A 386 -20.77 7.47 -0.94
CA GLN A 386 -20.34 6.21 -1.50
C GLN A 386 -20.04 5.20 -0.39
N TRP A 387 -20.31 3.93 -0.69
CA TRP A 387 -19.91 2.83 0.17
C TRP A 387 -18.49 2.38 -0.17
N ASN A 388 -17.65 2.33 0.85
CA ASN A 388 -16.24 2.00 0.74
C ASN A 388 -15.89 0.88 1.70
N VAL A 389 -14.83 0.16 1.37
CA VAL A 389 -14.14 -0.75 2.28
C VAL A 389 -13.16 0.07 3.10
N PHE A 390 -13.06 -0.25 4.38
CA PHE A 390 -12.23 0.48 5.31
C PHE A 390 -11.23 -0.43 6.00
N ASN A 391 -10.02 0.03 6.17
CA ASN A 391 -9.06 -0.64 7.07
C ASN A 391 -9.36 -0.29 8.55
N GLY A 392 -8.52 -0.80 9.45
CA GLY A 392 -8.67 -0.70 10.91
C GLY A 392 -8.96 0.71 11.46
N ASN A 393 -8.49 1.75 10.76
CA ASN A 393 -8.56 3.15 11.17
C ASN A 393 -9.60 3.99 10.41
N ARG A 394 -10.48 3.37 9.61
CA ARG A 394 -11.47 4.05 8.76
C ARG A 394 -10.87 4.89 7.61
N THR A 395 -9.71 4.53 7.09
CA THR A 395 -9.27 5.00 5.76
C THR A 395 -9.92 4.15 4.67
N ILE A 396 -10.36 4.80 3.58
CA ILE A 396 -10.94 4.13 2.42
C ILE A 396 -9.84 3.28 1.76
N GLN A 397 -9.98 1.96 1.81
CA GLN A 397 -9.09 1.01 1.14
C GLN A 397 -9.49 0.79 -0.33
N GLY A 398 -10.75 1.10 -0.66
CA GLY A 398 -11.31 0.96 -1.99
C GLY A 398 -12.82 1.08 -1.96
N GLN A 399 -13.43 1.10 -3.15
CA GLN A 399 -14.88 1.09 -3.25
C GLN A 399 -15.42 -0.28 -2.83
N LEU A 400 -16.54 -0.29 -2.09
CA LEU A 400 -17.24 -1.53 -1.79
C LEU A 400 -17.66 -2.22 -3.09
N TYR A 401 -17.60 -3.56 -3.11
CA TYR A 401 -18.08 -4.39 -4.21
C TYR A 401 -19.44 -3.90 -4.74
N LYS A 402 -19.42 -3.38 -5.97
CA LYS A 402 -20.52 -2.59 -6.57
C LYS A 402 -21.82 -3.37 -6.76
N ASP A 403 -21.72 -4.68 -6.90
CA ASP A 403 -22.85 -5.57 -7.23
C ASP A 403 -23.32 -6.38 -6.01
N ILE A 404 -22.87 -6.02 -4.79
CA ILE A 404 -23.33 -6.67 -3.55
C ILE A 404 -24.86 -6.64 -3.44
N GLU A 405 -25.48 -7.73 -3.01
CA GLU A 405 -26.94 -7.80 -2.90
C GLU A 405 -27.44 -6.94 -1.72
N TRP A 406 -28.27 -5.93 -1.97
CA TRP A 406 -28.82 -5.03 -0.94
C TRP A 406 -30.27 -5.36 -0.58
N VAL A 407 -30.65 -5.16 0.69
CA VAL A 407 -32.06 -5.32 1.13
C VAL A 407 -33.01 -4.33 0.45
N ASN A 408 -32.55 -3.11 0.16
CA ASN A 408 -33.30 -2.12 -0.63
C ASN A 408 -32.33 -1.29 -1.49
N LYS A 409 -32.75 -0.91 -2.70
CA LYS A 409 -32.03 -0.03 -3.63
C LYS A 409 -31.74 1.35 -3.03
N ASP A 410 -32.53 1.82 -2.07
CA ASP A 410 -32.23 3.07 -1.36
C ASP A 410 -30.99 2.98 -0.46
N ALA A 411 -30.62 1.78 0.01
CA ALA A 411 -29.40 1.55 0.78
C ALA A 411 -28.14 1.77 -0.06
N ILE A 412 -28.20 1.44 -1.37
CA ILE A 412 -27.13 1.69 -2.35
C ILE A 412 -26.76 3.17 -2.38
N ARG A 413 -27.78 4.04 -2.32
CA ARG A 413 -27.63 5.49 -2.37
C ARG A 413 -27.53 6.14 -0.99
N GLY A 414 -27.29 5.36 0.07
CA GLY A 414 -27.18 5.89 1.44
C GLY A 414 -28.46 6.54 1.99
N LYS A 415 -29.62 6.28 1.38
CA LYS A 415 -30.89 6.93 1.77
C LYS A 415 -31.63 6.23 2.91
N THR A 416 -31.26 4.99 3.23
CA THR A 416 -31.74 4.29 4.43
C THR A 416 -30.71 4.36 5.55
N ASN A 417 -31.20 4.54 6.78
CA ASN A 417 -30.46 5.01 7.95
C ASN A 417 -29.29 4.11 8.38
N GLY A 418 -28.08 4.38 7.88
CA GLY A 418 -26.89 3.74 8.43
C GLY A 418 -25.59 4.03 7.72
N GLU A 419 -24.53 4.12 8.52
CA GLU A 419 -23.17 4.47 8.07
C GLU A 419 -22.26 3.25 8.00
N CYS A 420 -22.65 2.12 8.61
CA CYS A 420 -21.88 0.90 8.69
C CYS A 420 -22.64 -0.28 8.09
N LEU A 421 -21.91 -1.20 7.46
CA LEU A 421 -22.46 -2.31 6.71
C LEU A 421 -22.54 -3.57 7.56
N ARG A 422 -23.72 -4.17 7.62
CA ARG A 422 -23.87 -5.54 8.13
C ARG A 422 -24.58 -6.41 7.12
N TYR A 423 -24.38 -7.71 7.24
CA TYR A 423 -24.97 -8.71 6.38
C TYR A 423 -26.05 -9.49 7.13
N SER A 424 -27.19 -9.75 6.49
CA SER A 424 -28.32 -10.48 7.11
C SER A 424 -28.77 -11.69 6.32
N GLY A 425 -29.23 -12.71 7.05
CA GLY A 425 -29.97 -13.87 6.50
C GLY A 425 -31.39 -14.03 7.07
N GLN A 426 -31.92 -13.04 7.81
CA GLN A 426 -33.18 -13.21 8.58
C GLN A 426 -34.46 -13.00 7.76
N TYR A 427 -34.43 -12.22 6.67
CA TYR A 427 -35.64 -11.73 5.97
C TYR A 427 -35.81 -12.20 4.52
N GLY A 428 -34.98 -13.12 4.03
CA GLY A 428 -35.01 -13.54 2.63
C GLY A 428 -33.62 -13.87 2.10
N PRO A 429 -33.32 -13.63 0.80
CA PRO A 429 -31.98 -13.83 0.26
C PRO A 429 -30.96 -12.98 1.03
N TYR A 430 -29.73 -13.48 1.13
CA TYR A 430 -28.68 -12.87 1.94
C TYR A 430 -28.31 -11.49 1.41
N GLN A 431 -28.39 -10.48 2.26
CA GLN A 431 -28.33 -9.11 1.78
C GLN A 431 -27.60 -8.18 2.76
N ALA A 432 -26.91 -7.22 2.17
CA ALA A 432 -26.23 -6.13 2.83
C ALA A 432 -27.21 -5.03 3.27
N ILE A 433 -26.96 -4.48 4.45
CA ILE A 433 -27.80 -3.48 5.10
C ILE A 433 -26.88 -2.41 5.68
N GLY A 434 -27.12 -1.16 5.28
CA GLY A 434 -26.56 -0.02 5.98
C GLY A 434 -27.33 0.26 7.26
N ILE A 435 -26.64 0.26 8.41
CA ILE A 435 -27.20 0.62 9.72
C ILE A 435 -26.24 1.50 10.53
N GLY A 436 -26.73 2.13 11.60
CA GLY A 436 -25.89 2.91 12.52
C GLY A 436 -24.77 2.07 13.14
N CYS A 437 -23.55 2.60 13.19
CA CYS A 437 -22.37 1.89 13.67
C CYS A 437 -22.44 1.48 15.17
N ASN A 438 -23.29 2.16 15.95
CA ASN A 438 -23.53 1.89 17.36
C ASN A 438 -24.45 0.68 17.62
N GLU A 439 -25.09 0.14 16.59
CA GLU A 439 -25.88 -1.09 16.71
C GLU A 439 -24.99 -2.27 17.12
N LYS A 440 -25.60 -3.32 17.67
CA LYS A 440 -24.86 -4.52 18.06
C LYS A 440 -25.18 -5.69 17.14
N SER A 441 -24.14 -6.30 16.58
CA SER A 441 -24.23 -7.49 15.72
C SER A 441 -23.08 -8.45 16.00
N GLY A 442 -23.19 -9.70 15.58
CA GLY A 442 -22.04 -10.61 15.56
C GLY A 442 -20.98 -10.14 14.55
N ILE A 443 -19.82 -10.78 14.52
CA ILE A 443 -18.69 -10.35 13.69
C ILE A 443 -18.29 -11.48 12.75
N VAL A 444 -17.94 -11.15 11.51
CA VAL A 444 -17.21 -12.06 10.61
C VAL A 444 -15.82 -11.49 10.39
N CYS A 445 -14.81 -12.24 10.83
CA CYS A 445 -13.43 -11.96 10.51
C CYS A 445 -12.94 -12.89 9.39
N GLU A 446 -12.01 -12.42 8.56
CA GLU A 446 -11.34 -13.20 7.53
C GLU A 446 -9.86 -13.42 7.85
N TYR A 447 -9.33 -14.56 7.42
CA TYR A 447 -7.91 -14.89 7.48
C TYR A 447 -7.54 -15.93 6.42
N PHE A 448 -6.26 -16.02 6.11
CA PHE A 448 -5.72 -17.07 5.23
C PHE A 448 -5.09 -18.17 6.09
N ASP A 449 -5.64 -19.37 5.98
CA ASP A 449 -5.01 -20.60 6.47
C ASP A 449 -3.96 -21.06 5.46
N ILE A 450 -2.68 -21.03 5.85
CA ILE A 450 -1.53 -21.32 4.97
C ILE A 450 -1.40 -22.83 4.69
N GLU A 451 -2.11 -23.67 5.45
CA GLU A 451 -2.04 -25.13 5.33
C GLU A 451 -3.09 -25.72 4.35
N LYS A 452 -3.90 -24.88 3.69
CA LYS A 452 -4.99 -25.27 2.79
C LYS A 452 -4.87 -24.62 1.43
#